data_AF-A0A0Q8QDS2-F1
#
_entry.id   AF-A0A0Q8QDS2-F1
#
_cell.length_a   1.000
_cell.length_b   1.000
_cell.length_c   1.000
_cell.angle_alpha   90.00
_cell.angle_beta   90.00
_cell.angle_gamma   90.00
#
_symmetry.space_group_name_H-M   'P 1'
#
loop_
_entity.id
_entity.type
_entity.pdbx_description
1 polymer ?
#
loop_
_entity_poly.entity_id
_entity_poly.type
_entity_poly.pdbx_seq_one_letter_code
_entity_poly.pdbx_strand_id
1 'polypeptide(L)'
;MTQDEILDIFRQEADKIPSETAPLNDVILALAQLLADSRGKLSKENFEVLSKIGGVLYKEGKIQFNAKSDVDTIMKLSSDQHRAE
;
A
#
# COMPACT_ATOMS: atom_id res chain seq x y z
N MET A 1 14.66 10.97 -19.50
CA MET A 1 14.25 10.83 -18.11
C MET A 1 15.18 9.84 -17.43
N THR A 2 15.91 10.29 -16.42
CA THR A 2 16.76 9.49 -15.54
C THR A 2 15.97 9.05 -14.31
N GLN A 3 16.55 8.14 -13.52
CA GLN A 3 15.96 7.72 -12.25
C GLN A 3 15.81 8.89 -11.27
N ASP A 4 16.78 9.81 -11.21
CA ASP A 4 16.73 10.98 -10.33
C ASP A 4 15.60 11.94 -10.71
N GLU A 5 15.39 12.17 -12.01
CA GLU A 5 14.28 12.99 -12.50
C GLU A 5 12.91 12.38 -12.12
N ILE A 6 12.79 11.05 -12.14
CA ILE A 6 11.57 10.35 -11.72
C ILE A 6 11.37 10.43 -10.20
N LEU A 7 12.44 10.33 -9.41
CA LEU A 7 12.39 10.46 -7.96
C LEU A 7 11.94 11.87 -7.53
N ASP A 8 12.38 12.91 -8.21
CA ASP A 8 11.93 14.27 -7.93
C ASP A 8 10.44 14.46 -8.25
N ILE A 9 9.93 13.85 -9.33
CA ILE A 9 8.48 13.84 -9.60
C ILE A 9 7.74 13.12 -8.47
N PHE A 10 8.23 11.97 -7.99
CA PHE A 10 7.59 11.25 -6.89
C PHE A 10 7.53 12.09 -5.60
N ARG A 11 8.59 12.84 -5.28
CA ARG A 11 8.59 13.76 -4.13
C ARG A 11 7.55 14.87 -4.28
N GLN A 12 7.51 15.49 -5.46
CA GLN A 12 6.54 16.56 -5.73
C GLN A 12 5.09 16.08 -5.67
N GLU A 13 4.81 14.85 -6.13
CA GLU A 13 3.48 14.27 -5.99
C GLU A 13 3.17 13.91 -4.53
N ALA A 14 4.15 13.39 -3.78
CA ALA A 14 3.98 13.07 -2.37
C ALA A 14 3.63 14.30 -1.52
N ASP A 15 4.26 15.44 -1.79
CA ASP A 15 3.97 16.71 -1.10
C ASP A 15 2.55 17.23 -1.35
N LYS A 16 1.87 16.77 -2.41
CA LYS A 16 0.49 17.12 -2.74
C LYS A 16 -0.53 16.20 -2.09
N ILE A 17 -0.11 15.04 -1.59
CA ILE A 17 -1.03 14.09 -0.94
C ILE A 17 -1.37 14.63 0.45
N PRO A 18 -2.67 14.84 0.76
CA PRO A 18 -3.08 15.25 2.10
C PRO A 18 -2.59 14.27 3.17
N SER A 19 -2.25 14.76 4.36
CA SER A 19 -1.78 13.93 5.47
C SER A 19 -2.80 12.87 5.93
N GLU A 20 -4.08 13.05 5.58
CA GLU A 20 -5.07 11.97 5.55
C GLU A 20 -4.84 11.12 4.29
N THR A 21 -3.73 10.41 4.29
CA THR A 21 -3.31 9.60 3.14
C THR A 21 -4.40 8.60 2.80
N ALA A 22 -4.71 8.46 1.51
CA ALA A 22 -5.56 7.35 1.05
C ALA A 22 -5.02 6.04 1.66
N PRO A 23 -5.88 5.18 2.23
CA PRO A 23 -5.46 3.88 2.74
C PRO A 23 -4.55 3.19 1.73
N LEU A 24 -3.45 2.59 2.17
CA LEU A 24 -2.52 1.87 1.29
C LEU A 24 -3.26 0.85 0.38
N ASN A 25 -4.39 0.32 0.85
CA ASN A 25 -5.31 -0.50 0.05
C ASN A 25 -5.85 0.22 -1.20
N ASP A 26 -6.23 1.49 -1.13
CA ASP A 26 -6.77 2.24 -2.26
C ASP A 26 -5.68 2.46 -3.32
N VAL A 27 -4.45 2.70 -2.89
CA VAL A 27 -3.27 2.80 -3.77
C VAL A 27 -3.01 1.47 -4.47
N ILE A 28 -3.08 0.36 -3.74
CA ILE A 28 -2.94 -1.00 -4.29
C ILE A 28 -4.03 -1.28 -5.34
N LEU A 29 -5.29 -0.95 -5.03
CA LEU A 29 -6.42 -1.16 -5.95
C LEU A 29 -6.27 -0.32 -7.21
N ALA A 30 -5.88 0.95 -7.08
CA ALA A 30 -5.60 1.83 -8.22
C ALA A 30 -4.47 1.27 -9.11
N LEU A 31 -3.39 0.76 -8.51
CA LEU A 31 -2.29 0.12 -9.26
C LEU A 31 -2.75 -1.17 -9.97
N ALA A 32 -3.55 -1.99 -9.31
CA ALA A 32 -4.10 -3.22 -9.90
C ALA A 32 -5.01 -2.92 -11.10
N GLN A 33 -5.87 -1.91 -10.98
CA GLN A 33 -6.75 -1.46 -12.06
C GLN A 33 -5.93 -0.92 -13.23
N LEU A 34 -4.92 -0.08 -12.97
CA LEU A 34 -4.03 0.45 -14.02
C LEU A 34 -3.32 -0.68 -14.79
N LEU A 35 -2.87 -1.72 -14.10
CA LEU A 35 -2.25 -2.89 -14.73
C LEU A 35 -3.23 -3.69 -15.56
N ALA A 36 -4.48 -3.85 -15.10
CA ALA A 36 -5.54 -4.49 -15.86
C ALA A 36 -5.86 -3.72 -17.15
N ASP A 37 -5.98 -2.39 -17.07
CA ASP A 37 -6.29 -1.51 -18.21
C ASP A 37 -5.13 -1.34 -19.19
N SER A 38 -3.91 -1.58 -18.71
CA SER A 38 -2.67 -1.54 -19.49
C SER A 38 -2.28 -2.92 -20.05
N ARG A 39 -3.10 -3.94 -19.82
CA ARG A 39 -2.85 -5.30 -20.33
C ARG A 39 -2.76 -5.29 -21.86
N GLY A 40 -1.60 -5.68 -22.38
CA GLY A 40 -1.32 -5.68 -23.82
C GLY A 40 -0.78 -4.36 -24.38
N LYS A 41 -0.73 -3.28 -23.59
CA LYS A 41 -0.07 -2.01 -23.96
C LYS A 41 1.36 -1.91 -23.43
N LEU A 42 1.67 -2.67 -22.39
CA LEU A 42 3.01 -2.77 -21.79
C LEU A 42 3.77 -3.97 -22.35
N SER A 43 5.10 -3.85 -22.43
CA SER A 43 5.96 -5.02 -22.64
C SER A 43 5.80 -6.00 -21.49
N LYS A 44 6.04 -7.29 -21.76
CA LYS A 44 5.97 -8.35 -20.75
C LYS A 44 6.89 -8.06 -19.55
N GLU A 45 8.10 -7.58 -19.82
CA GLU A 45 9.08 -7.22 -18.79
C GLU A 45 8.56 -6.10 -17.87
N ASN A 46 8.03 -5.02 -18.44
CA ASN A 46 7.50 -3.91 -17.64
C ASN A 46 6.27 -4.34 -16.82
N PHE A 47 5.41 -5.18 -17.41
CA PHE A 47 4.26 -5.73 -16.69
C PHE A 47 4.68 -6.60 -15.50
N GLU A 48 5.70 -7.45 -15.68
CA GLU A 48 6.23 -8.30 -14.61
C GLU A 48 6.90 -7.48 -13.49
N VAL A 49 7.66 -6.44 -13.84
CA VAL A 49 8.28 -5.54 -12.85
C VAL A 49 7.21 -4.81 -12.03
N LEU A 50 6.19 -4.22 -12.68
CA LEU A 50 5.10 -3.53 -12.00
C LEU A 50 4.26 -4.49 -11.14
N SER A 51 4.05 -5.72 -11.60
CA SER A 51 3.37 -6.77 -10.81
C SER A 51 4.15 -7.11 -9.54
N LYS A 52 5.50 -7.17 -9.61
CA LYS A 52 6.36 -7.37 -8.43
C LYS A 52 6.26 -6.20 -7.46
N ILE A 53 6.29 -4.96 -7.95
CA ILE A 53 6.12 -3.76 -7.13
C ILE A 53 4.77 -3.79 -6.41
N GLY A 54 3.67 -4.08 -7.12
CA GLY A 54 2.35 -4.24 -6.52
C GLY A 54 2.28 -5.34 -5.47
N GLY A 55 2.96 -6.48 -5.70
CA GLY A 55 3.05 -7.57 -4.73
C GLY A 55 3.78 -7.19 -3.43
N VAL A 56 4.84 -6.38 -3.52
CA VAL A 56 5.55 -5.85 -2.35
C VAL A 56 4.64 -4.90 -1.56
N LEU A 57 3.98 -3.96 -2.25
CA LEU A 57 3.04 -3.02 -1.61
C LEU A 57 1.89 -3.77 -0.90
N TYR A 58 1.33 -4.79 -1.54
CA TYR A 58 0.28 -5.63 -0.93
C TYR A 58 0.77 -6.35 0.32
N LYS A 59 2.00 -6.88 0.30
CA LYS A 59 2.59 -7.55 1.47
C LYS A 59 2.80 -6.59 2.63
N GLU A 60 3.32 -5.39 2.36
CA GLU A 60 3.53 -4.35 3.38
C GLU A 60 2.19 -3.88 3.97
N GLY A 61 1.17 -3.65 3.13
CA GLY A 61 -0.18 -3.31 3.60
C GLY A 61 -0.84 -4.40 4.42
N LYS A 62 -0.65 -5.67 4.03
CA LYS A 62 -1.14 -6.82 4.82
C LYS A 62 -0.44 -6.92 6.18
N ILE A 63 0.86 -6.65 6.26
CA ILE A 63 1.59 -6.63 7.52
C ILE A 63 1.05 -5.53 8.45
N GLN A 64 0.81 -4.32 7.92
CA GLN A 64 0.24 -3.22 8.71
C GLN A 64 -1.20 -3.52 9.16
N PHE A 65 -2.01 -4.13 8.30
CA PHE A 65 -3.38 -4.54 8.64
C PHE A 65 -3.41 -5.60 9.74
N ASN A 66 -2.56 -6.63 9.62
CA ASN A 66 -2.45 -7.67 10.64
C ASN A 66 -1.91 -7.12 11.96
N ALA A 67 -0.88 -6.26 11.92
CA ALA A 67 -0.33 -5.64 13.13
C ALA A 67 -1.36 -4.77 13.85
N LYS A 68 -2.19 -4.01 13.11
CA LYS A 68 -3.28 -3.22 13.69
C LYS A 68 -4.37 -4.12 14.28
N SER A 69 -4.72 -5.21 13.61
CA SER A 69 -5.66 -6.21 14.12
C SER A 69 -5.17 -6.91 15.39
N ASP A 70 -3.88 -7.22 15.47
CA ASP A 70 -3.27 -7.85 16.64
C ASP A 70 -3.28 -6.91 17.86
N VAL A 71 -2.97 -5.62 17.64
CA VAL A 71 -3.05 -4.58 18.68
C VAL A 71 -4.49 -4.37 19.15
N ASP A 72 -5.46 -4.28 18.24
CA ASP A 72 -6.88 -4.16 18.59
C ASP A 72 -7.38 -5.37 19.38
N THR A 73 -6.89 -6.57 19.05
CA THR A 73 -7.22 -7.82 19.75
C THR A 73 -6.61 -7.82 21.15
N ILE A 74 -5.34 -7.44 21.29
CA ILE A 74 -4.66 -7.31 22.60
C ILE A 74 -5.37 -6.28 23.48
N MET A 75 -5.72 -5.11 22.95
CA MET A 75 -6.43 -4.07 23.71
C MET A 75 -7.83 -4.52 24.15
N LYS A 76 -8.58 -5.24 23.31
CA LYS A 76 -9.88 -5.81 23.70
C LYS A 76 -9.72 -6.84 24.82
N LEU A 77 -8.77 -7.76 24.71
CA LEU A 77 -8.52 -8.78 25.73
C LEU A 77 -8.07 -8.15 27.06
N SER A 78 -7.21 -7.13 27.03
CA SER A 78 -6.79 -6.40 28.25
C SER A 78 -7.92 -5.59 28.90
N SER A 79 -8.87 -5.09 28.11
CA SER A 79 -10.02 -4.32 28.62
C SER A 79 -11.07 -5.22 29.28
N ASP A 80 -11.27 -6.43 28.77
CA ASP A 80 -12.16 -7.43 29.39
C ASP A 80 -11.57 -7.98 30.70
N GLN A 81 -10.24 -8.13 30.78
CA GLN A 81 -9.58 -8.66 31.96
C GLN A 81 -9.57 -7.66 33.15
N HIS A 82 -9.73 -6.36 32.90
CA HIS A 82 -9.81 -5.32 33.94
C HIS A 82 -11.22 -5.03 34.46
N ARG A 83 -12.28 -5.62 33.86
CA ARG A 83 -13.68 -5.47 34.31
C ARG A 83 -14.20 -6.66 35.11
N ALA A 84 -13.37 -7.70 35.27
CA ALA A 84 -13.70 -8.93 35.99
C ALA A 84 -13.12 -8.98 37.42
N GLU A 85 -12.51 -7.89 37.90
CA GLU A 85 -12.08 -7.66 39.29
C GLU A 85 -13.02 -6.64 39.97
#